data_AF-A0A5B9QCL6-F1
#
_entry.id   AF-A0A5B9QCL6-F1
#
_cell.length_a   1.000
_cell.length_b   1.000
_cell.length_c   1.000
_cell.angle_alpha   90.00
_cell.angle_beta   90.00
_cell.angle_gamma   90.00
#
_symmetry.space_group_name_H-M   'P 1'
#
loop_
_entity.id
_entity.type
_entity.pdbx_description
1 polymer ?
#
loop_
_entity_poly.entity_id
_entity_poly.type
_entity_poly.pdbx_seq_one_letter_code
_entity_poly.pdbx_strand_id
1 'polypeptide(L)'
;MTIRIGKKGISDQQQHLLERCRRDSTPHNLLDAFMTLINDREIRDGEEALHPSWFDVWEKRRARISQFGPDELVEQLTTFFNQARERDPEVTELDPQNQRICFLLGAGASKPEPSGIPTVKELLPDLLARARRLDREEVTRLAEFCESTGIDNIEDLLTAAQISEFCGRNPTIMRLIEFLLFREDHSDVGFRRSRRASVDVSSVAFLQDTLQVLFGLLSSRMLPAEPNEGHIAIANYARDRGDTRIVTTNYDCCMDLALSSLSVPYRYPLDFANSQHVPPSSDNPINLVKLHGSLNWFYCETCQEVHWIDIQKTVEDYNDDRALYPVIGVCRTCGGQRRGLLVPPLAMKFDVAPALNPLIEESASSFGDVDLIVVVGFSFADADLYISRMVSKAMQANPNTKMLIFDPMIGVVQKVREKFSVRIPDFDSSSRILSVCGDCSKTLPRFLSGAYRQSEMTGSNGDAAAEYASVETGA
;
A
#
# COMPACT_ATOMS: atom_id res chain seq x y z
N MET A 1 -16.99 1.63 -6.45
CA MET A 1 -16.61 1.10 -7.78
C MET A 1 -15.10 0.87 -7.77
N THR A 2 -14.67 -0.26 -8.30
CA THR A 2 -13.29 -0.73 -8.29
C THR A 2 -12.82 -0.90 -9.74
N ILE A 3 -13.11 0.08 -10.60
CA ILE A 3 -12.85 -0.01 -12.04
C ILE A 3 -11.35 -0.19 -12.27
N ARG A 4 -10.99 -1.28 -12.96
CA ARG A 4 -9.62 -1.51 -13.44
C ARG A 4 -9.52 -1.03 -14.88
N ILE A 5 -8.37 -0.50 -15.28
CA ILE A 5 -8.13 -0.06 -16.65
C ILE A 5 -7.03 -0.94 -17.24
N GLY A 6 -7.22 -1.44 -18.46
CA GLY A 6 -6.23 -2.29 -19.09
C GLY A 6 -6.68 -2.85 -20.43
N LYS A 7 -5.74 -3.46 -21.16
CA LYS A 7 -6.00 -4.17 -22.43
C LYS A 7 -6.15 -5.69 -22.27
N LYS A 8 -5.92 -6.21 -21.06
CA LYS A 8 -6.01 -7.65 -20.75
C LYS A 8 -7.27 -7.90 -19.93
N GLY A 9 -7.92 -9.04 -20.16
CA GLY A 9 -9.17 -9.39 -19.47
C GLY A 9 -10.34 -8.49 -19.89
N ILE A 10 -10.44 -8.20 -21.18
CA ILE A 10 -11.56 -7.46 -21.79
C ILE A 10 -12.46 -8.48 -22.48
N SER A 11 -13.77 -8.41 -22.24
CA SER A 11 -14.77 -9.25 -22.87
C SER A 11 -14.94 -8.91 -24.36
N ASP A 12 -15.34 -9.91 -25.15
CA ASP A 12 -15.68 -9.72 -26.57
C ASP A 12 -16.83 -8.72 -26.73
N GLN A 13 -17.74 -8.68 -25.75
CA GLN A 13 -18.83 -7.71 -25.69
C GLN A 13 -18.30 -6.27 -25.62
N GLN A 14 -17.34 -5.99 -24.72
CA GLN A 14 -16.77 -4.66 -24.59
C GLN A 14 -16.01 -4.24 -25.87
N GLN A 15 -15.28 -5.17 -26.50
CA GLN A 15 -14.61 -4.90 -27.78
C GLN A 15 -15.61 -4.60 -28.90
N HIS A 16 -16.69 -5.37 -28.99
CA HIS A 16 -17.73 -5.17 -30.00
C HIS A 16 -18.43 -3.81 -29.83
N LEU A 17 -18.76 -3.43 -28.59
CA LEU A 17 -19.34 -2.12 -28.28
C LEU A 17 -18.39 -0.97 -28.66
N LEU A 18 -17.10 -1.12 -28.38
CA LEU A 18 -16.08 -0.13 -28.74
C LEU A 18 -15.92 0.02 -30.26
N GLU A 19 -15.88 -1.09 -31.00
CA GLU A 19 -15.85 -1.06 -32.47
C GLU A 19 -17.12 -0.44 -33.06
N ARG A 20 -18.29 -0.74 -32.47
CA ARG A 20 -19.57 -0.14 -32.87
C ARG A 20 -19.54 1.37 -32.70
N CYS A 21 -19.05 1.88 -31.57
CA CYS A 21 -18.93 3.32 -31.31
C CYS A 21 -17.90 4.02 -32.22
N ARG A 22 -16.90 3.29 -32.72
CA ARG A 22 -15.92 3.81 -33.69
C ARG A 22 -16.50 3.92 -35.10
N ARG A 23 -17.29 2.94 -35.52
CA ARG A 23 -17.88 2.87 -36.88
C ARG A 23 -19.17 3.67 -37.01
N ASP A 24 -20.01 3.66 -35.99
CA ASP A 24 -21.34 4.27 -35.99
C ASP A 24 -21.37 5.45 -35.01
N SER A 25 -21.84 6.60 -35.50
CA SER A 25 -21.88 7.87 -34.76
C SER A 25 -23.31 8.31 -34.43
N THR A 26 -24.30 7.44 -34.60
CA THR A 26 -25.68 7.79 -34.26
C THR A 26 -25.82 7.99 -32.74
N PRO A 27 -26.49 9.06 -32.28
CA PRO A 27 -26.60 9.36 -30.85
C PRO A 27 -27.19 8.21 -30.03
N HIS A 28 -28.18 7.50 -30.59
CA HIS A 28 -28.83 6.38 -29.93
C HIS A 28 -27.87 5.21 -29.67
N ASN A 29 -27.06 4.82 -30.67
CA ASN A 29 -26.14 3.71 -30.54
C ASN A 29 -24.97 4.03 -29.60
N LEU A 30 -24.55 5.30 -29.54
CA LEU A 30 -23.57 5.79 -28.57
C LEU A 30 -24.14 5.72 -27.15
N LEU A 31 -25.33 6.27 -26.92
CA LEU A 31 -25.98 6.26 -25.61
C LEU A 31 -26.20 4.84 -25.09
N ASP A 32 -26.68 3.94 -25.95
CA ASP A 32 -26.90 2.52 -25.62
C ASP A 32 -25.59 1.81 -25.24
N ALA A 33 -24.53 2.04 -26.01
CA ALA A 33 -23.22 1.43 -25.72
C ALA A 33 -22.61 1.95 -24.42
N PHE A 34 -22.68 3.26 -24.19
CA PHE A 34 -22.21 3.88 -22.94
C PHE A 34 -23.06 3.45 -21.73
N MET A 35 -24.38 3.32 -21.89
CA MET A 35 -25.28 2.79 -20.85
C MET A 35 -24.95 1.35 -20.51
N THR A 36 -24.71 0.51 -21.51
CA THR A 36 -24.32 -0.89 -21.30
C THR A 36 -23.00 -0.94 -20.53
N LEU A 37 -22.03 -0.13 -20.93
CA LEU A 37 -20.71 -0.05 -20.30
C LEU A 37 -20.76 0.37 -18.82
N ILE A 38 -21.49 1.44 -18.49
CA ILE A 38 -21.53 1.95 -17.10
C ILE A 38 -22.40 1.11 -16.16
N ASN A 39 -23.28 0.27 -16.71
CA ASN A 39 -24.13 -0.65 -15.93
C ASN A 39 -23.55 -2.05 -15.84
N ASP A 40 -22.44 -2.31 -16.52
CA ASP A 40 -21.73 -3.59 -16.45
C ASP A 40 -21.19 -3.82 -15.04
N ARG A 41 -21.66 -4.89 -14.39
CA ARG A 41 -21.22 -5.22 -13.03
C ARG A 41 -19.77 -5.67 -13.00
N GLU A 42 -19.31 -6.43 -13.98
CA GLU A 42 -17.95 -6.97 -14.02
C GLU A 42 -16.93 -5.81 -14.12
N ILE A 43 -17.23 -4.79 -14.91
CA ILE A 43 -16.41 -3.57 -15.01
C ILE A 43 -16.44 -2.76 -13.70
N ARG A 44 -17.63 -2.58 -13.11
CA ARG A 44 -17.80 -1.77 -11.88
C ARG A 44 -17.16 -2.39 -10.66
N ASP A 45 -17.18 -3.71 -10.58
CA ASP A 45 -16.63 -4.49 -9.47
C ASP A 45 -15.14 -4.78 -9.67
N GLY A 46 -14.62 -4.54 -10.88
CA GLY A 46 -13.20 -4.68 -11.23
C GLY A 46 -12.79 -6.09 -11.62
N GLU A 47 -13.77 -6.95 -11.92
CA GLU A 47 -13.56 -8.29 -12.47
C GLU A 47 -13.15 -8.21 -13.94
N GLU A 48 -13.73 -7.25 -14.69
CA GLU A 48 -13.34 -6.90 -16.05
C GLU A 48 -12.62 -5.54 -16.07
N ALA A 49 -11.57 -5.42 -16.91
CA ALA A 49 -10.89 -4.15 -17.12
C ALA A 49 -11.62 -3.29 -18.16
N LEU A 50 -11.77 -2.00 -17.90
CA LEU A 50 -12.21 -1.00 -18.86
C LEU A 50 -11.12 -0.74 -19.91
N HIS A 51 -11.47 -0.89 -21.19
CA HIS A 51 -10.58 -0.64 -22.31
C HIS A 51 -10.22 0.86 -22.37
N PRO A 52 -8.92 1.26 -22.41
CA PRO A 52 -8.51 2.68 -22.43
C PRO A 52 -9.12 3.52 -23.56
N SER A 53 -9.28 2.97 -24.76
CA SER A 53 -9.96 3.62 -25.89
C SER A 53 -11.35 4.20 -25.59
N TRP A 54 -12.04 3.76 -24.54
CA TRP A 54 -13.32 4.36 -24.15
C TRP A 54 -13.17 5.82 -23.71
N PHE A 55 -12.02 6.22 -23.15
CA PHE A 55 -11.72 7.63 -22.85
C PHE A 55 -11.67 8.46 -24.13
N ASP A 56 -10.98 7.98 -25.16
CA ASP A 56 -10.89 8.68 -26.45
C ASP A 56 -12.27 8.85 -27.10
N VAL A 57 -13.09 7.80 -27.05
CA VAL A 57 -14.46 7.83 -27.58
C VAL A 57 -15.31 8.80 -26.76
N TRP A 58 -15.21 8.77 -25.44
CA TRP A 58 -15.92 9.68 -24.54
C TRP A 58 -15.54 11.13 -24.81
N GLU A 59 -14.26 11.50 -24.79
CA GLU A 59 -13.81 12.88 -25.01
C GLU A 59 -14.22 13.39 -26.40
N LYS A 60 -14.07 12.58 -27.45
CA LYS A 60 -14.48 12.96 -28.82
C LYS A 60 -15.98 13.10 -29.01
N ARG A 61 -16.80 12.41 -28.20
CA ARG A 61 -18.27 12.32 -28.40
C ARG A 61 -19.08 12.98 -27.28
N ARG A 62 -18.46 13.41 -26.18
CA ARG A 62 -19.12 14.00 -25.01
C ARG A 62 -20.05 15.16 -25.37
N ALA A 63 -19.60 16.09 -26.21
CA ALA A 63 -20.41 17.23 -26.63
C ALA A 63 -21.69 16.79 -27.35
N ARG A 64 -21.59 15.75 -28.21
CA ARG A 64 -22.73 15.18 -28.93
C ARG A 64 -23.66 14.41 -27.98
N ILE A 65 -23.10 13.62 -27.06
CA ILE A 65 -23.88 12.90 -26.05
C ILE A 65 -24.64 13.88 -25.15
N SER A 66 -24.00 15.00 -24.77
CA SER A 66 -24.61 16.06 -23.97
C SER A 66 -25.74 16.79 -24.70
N GLN A 67 -25.71 16.81 -26.03
CA GLN A 67 -26.74 17.45 -26.85
C GLN A 67 -28.02 16.59 -27.00
N PHE A 68 -27.89 15.26 -26.98
CA PHE A 68 -28.98 14.34 -27.32
C PHE A 68 -29.38 13.39 -26.18
N GLY A 69 -28.55 13.27 -25.13
CA GLY A 69 -28.79 12.42 -23.98
C GLY A 69 -29.50 13.15 -22.84
N PRO A 70 -30.18 12.43 -21.94
CA PRO A 70 -30.68 13.00 -20.69
C PRO A 70 -29.54 13.53 -19.82
N ASP A 71 -29.73 14.70 -19.19
CA ASP A 71 -28.71 15.33 -18.34
C ASP A 71 -28.19 14.39 -17.24
N GLU A 72 -29.09 13.63 -16.60
CA GLU A 72 -28.75 12.65 -15.56
C GLU A 72 -27.79 11.57 -16.08
N LEU A 73 -27.98 11.10 -17.32
CA LEU A 73 -27.08 10.12 -17.92
C LEU A 73 -25.72 10.75 -18.27
N VAL A 74 -25.72 11.98 -18.77
CA VAL A 74 -24.48 12.71 -19.08
C VAL A 74 -23.66 12.93 -17.81
N GLU A 75 -24.31 13.24 -16.69
CA GLU A 75 -23.69 13.38 -15.38
C GLU A 75 -23.15 12.04 -14.86
N GLN A 76 -23.92 10.96 -14.98
CA GLN A 76 -23.47 9.60 -14.64
C GLN A 76 -22.25 9.18 -15.47
N LEU A 77 -22.24 9.44 -16.78
CA LEU A 77 -21.11 9.14 -17.66
C LEU A 77 -19.89 9.99 -17.33
N THR A 78 -20.09 11.28 -17.10
CA THR A 78 -19.01 12.19 -16.69
C THR A 78 -18.39 11.71 -15.38
N THR A 79 -19.23 11.33 -14.41
CA THR A 79 -18.79 10.77 -13.12
C THR A 79 -18.05 9.46 -13.32
N PHE A 80 -18.58 8.54 -14.13
CA PHE A 80 -17.96 7.26 -14.43
C PHE A 80 -16.58 7.42 -15.08
N PHE A 81 -16.47 8.24 -16.13
CA PHE A 81 -15.19 8.43 -16.83
C PHE A 81 -14.19 9.25 -16.01
N ASN A 82 -14.63 10.23 -15.23
CA ASN A 82 -13.74 10.94 -14.32
C ASN A 82 -13.21 10.01 -13.24
N GLN A 83 -14.06 9.14 -12.69
CA GLN A 83 -13.62 8.08 -11.80
C GLN A 83 -12.66 7.14 -12.55
N ALA A 84 -13.00 6.73 -13.77
CA ALA A 84 -12.21 5.77 -14.50
C ALA A 84 -10.88 6.31 -15.06
N ARG A 85 -10.56 7.61 -15.00
CA ARG A 85 -9.33 8.16 -15.62
C ARG A 85 -8.06 7.53 -15.05
N GLU A 86 -7.08 7.29 -15.93
CA GLU A 86 -5.76 6.77 -15.56
C GLU A 86 -4.95 7.76 -14.71
N ARG A 87 -5.25 9.06 -14.78
CA ARG A 87 -4.60 10.11 -13.99
C ARG A 87 -5.43 11.38 -13.96
N ASP A 88 -5.21 12.20 -12.94
CA ASP A 88 -5.71 13.58 -12.94
C ASP A 88 -4.93 14.45 -13.95
N PRO A 89 -5.58 15.37 -14.69
CA PRO A 89 -4.92 16.26 -15.66
C PRO A 89 -3.74 17.04 -15.07
N GLU A 90 -3.91 17.56 -13.86
CA GLU A 90 -2.95 18.42 -13.14
C GLU A 90 -1.63 17.71 -12.84
N VAL A 91 -1.55 16.39 -13.03
CA VAL A 91 -0.29 15.62 -12.92
C VAL A 91 0.72 16.07 -13.98
N THR A 92 0.29 16.57 -15.14
CA THR A 92 1.22 17.04 -16.19
C THR A 92 1.89 18.37 -15.85
N GLU A 93 1.30 19.14 -14.94
CA GLU A 93 1.84 20.40 -14.43
C GLU A 93 2.93 20.18 -13.37
N LEU A 94 2.98 18.99 -12.76
CA LEU A 94 3.99 18.65 -11.77
C LEU A 94 5.35 18.44 -12.42
N ASP A 95 6.38 18.97 -11.76
CA ASP A 95 7.77 18.83 -12.19
C ASP A 95 8.58 18.17 -11.07
N PRO A 96 8.71 16.83 -11.08
CA PRO A 96 9.44 16.13 -10.03
C PRO A 96 10.92 16.55 -9.97
N GLN A 97 11.46 17.16 -11.03
CA GLN A 97 12.85 17.63 -11.06
C GLN A 97 13.04 18.99 -10.39
N ASN A 98 11.98 19.71 -10.07
CA ASN A 98 12.05 21.03 -9.41
C ASN A 98 11.29 21.09 -8.08
N GLN A 99 10.79 19.95 -7.60
CA GLN A 99 10.03 19.85 -6.36
C GLN A 99 10.82 19.07 -5.31
N ARG A 100 10.69 19.48 -4.04
CA ARG A 100 11.14 18.67 -2.90
C ARG A 100 10.10 17.60 -2.64
N ILE A 101 10.49 16.34 -2.76
CA ILE A 101 9.58 15.19 -2.68
C ILE A 101 9.81 14.39 -1.40
N CYS A 102 8.73 14.06 -0.70
CA CYS A 102 8.70 12.97 0.27
C CYS A 102 7.91 11.79 -0.30
N PHE A 103 8.53 10.61 -0.32
CA PHE A 103 7.85 9.37 -0.67
C PHE A 103 7.21 8.75 0.58
N LEU A 104 5.97 8.29 0.46
CA LEU A 104 5.27 7.46 1.44
C LEU A 104 4.90 6.13 0.80
N LEU A 105 5.57 5.06 1.20
CA LEU A 105 5.41 3.73 0.63
C LEU A 105 4.58 2.83 1.54
N GLY A 106 3.52 2.25 0.99
CA GLY A 106 2.71 1.22 1.63
C GLY A 106 2.92 -0.15 0.99
N ALA A 107 2.21 -1.16 1.50
CA ALA A 107 2.38 -2.56 1.07
C ALA A 107 2.15 -2.74 -0.45
N GLY A 108 1.31 -1.89 -1.06
CA GLY A 108 1.09 -1.91 -2.50
C GLY A 108 2.32 -1.51 -3.34
N ALA A 109 3.30 -0.81 -2.77
CA ALA A 109 4.56 -0.49 -3.47
C ALA A 109 5.40 -1.74 -3.75
N SER A 110 5.32 -2.75 -2.88
CA SER A 110 6.03 -4.03 -3.01
C SER A 110 5.21 -5.13 -3.70
N LYS A 111 3.99 -4.81 -4.15
CA LYS A 111 3.12 -5.78 -4.84
C LYS A 111 3.60 -6.13 -6.25
N PRO A 112 4.02 -5.17 -7.10
CA PRO A 112 4.46 -5.52 -8.45
C PRO A 112 5.69 -6.44 -8.45
N GLU A 113 5.75 -7.32 -9.45
CA GLU A 113 6.92 -8.14 -9.72
C GLU A 113 8.17 -7.27 -10.01
N PRO A 114 9.39 -7.75 -9.68
CA PRO A 114 9.73 -9.03 -9.03
C PRO A 114 9.52 -9.08 -7.50
N SER A 115 9.12 -7.99 -6.85
CA SER A 115 8.89 -8.00 -5.39
C SER A 115 7.77 -8.98 -5.02
N GLY A 116 6.62 -8.85 -5.69
CA GLY A 116 5.50 -9.78 -5.60
C GLY A 116 4.85 -9.91 -4.22
N ILE A 117 5.14 -9.00 -3.28
CA ILE A 117 4.75 -9.13 -1.88
C ILE A 117 3.24 -8.89 -1.76
N PRO A 118 2.47 -9.81 -1.12
CA PRO A 118 1.04 -9.63 -0.94
C PRO A 118 0.72 -8.39 -0.10
N THR A 119 -0.37 -7.71 -0.45
CA THR A 119 -0.88 -6.61 0.39
C THR A 119 -1.48 -7.15 1.69
N VAL A 120 -1.75 -6.28 2.67
CA VAL A 120 -2.35 -6.67 3.97
C VAL A 120 -3.62 -7.51 3.79
N LYS A 121 -4.48 -7.17 2.83
CA LYS A 121 -5.71 -7.92 2.51
C LYS A 121 -5.47 -9.30 1.91
N GLU A 122 -4.35 -9.48 1.23
CA GLU A 122 -3.98 -10.74 0.57
C GLU A 122 -3.13 -11.62 1.51
N LEU A 123 -2.71 -11.08 2.64
CA LEU A 123 -1.75 -11.70 3.54
C LEU A 123 -2.33 -12.91 4.27
N LEU A 124 -3.53 -12.80 4.84
CA LEU A 124 -4.15 -13.92 5.55
C LEU A 124 -4.44 -15.10 4.60
N PRO A 125 -5.08 -14.91 3.43
CA PRO A 125 -5.27 -16.00 2.47
C PRO A 125 -3.96 -16.69 2.05
N ASP A 126 -2.90 -15.93 1.75
CA ASP A 126 -1.59 -16.51 1.39
C ASP A 126 -0.99 -17.30 2.57
N LEU A 127 -1.05 -16.76 3.79
CA LEU A 127 -0.54 -17.41 4.99
C LEU A 127 -1.29 -18.71 5.29
N LEU A 128 -2.62 -18.72 5.25
CA LEU A 128 -3.42 -19.92 5.50
C LEU A 128 -3.15 -21.01 4.45
N ALA A 129 -3.00 -20.61 3.18
CA ALA A 129 -2.65 -21.54 2.09
C ALA A 129 -1.26 -22.17 2.30
N ARG A 130 -0.28 -21.40 2.78
CA ARG A 130 1.06 -21.91 3.13
C ARG A 130 1.02 -22.79 4.36
N ALA A 131 0.28 -22.38 5.38
CA ALA A 131 0.27 -23.07 6.65
C ALA A 131 -0.34 -24.48 6.56
N ARG A 132 -1.30 -24.70 5.66
CA ARG A 132 -1.81 -26.03 5.33
C ARG A 132 -0.73 -27.00 4.84
N ARG A 133 0.34 -26.50 4.22
CA ARG A 133 1.45 -27.33 3.75
C ARG A 133 2.38 -27.78 4.87
N LEU A 134 2.27 -27.17 6.06
CA LEU A 134 3.10 -27.54 7.21
C LEU A 134 2.59 -28.77 7.96
N ASP A 135 1.42 -29.31 7.58
CA ASP A 135 0.76 -30.47 8.21
C ASP A 135 0.66 -30.35 9.75
N ARG A 136 0.43 -29.12 10.24
CA ARG A 136 0.19 -28.84 11.65
C ARG A 136 -1.31 -28.77 11.90
N GLU A 137 -1.85 -29.77 12.57
CA GLU A 137 -3.28 -29.90 12.88
C GLU A 137 -3.87 -28.60 13.44
N GLU A 138 -3.14 -27.97 14.35
CA GLU A 138 -3.49 -26.71 15.00
C GLU A 138 -3.71 -25.54 14.03
N VAL A 139 -2.80 -25.38 13.08
CA VAL A 139 -2.87 -24.28 12.11
C VAL A 139 -3.91 -24.58 11.03
N THR A 140 -4.10 -25.86 10.69
CA THR A 140 -5.19 -26.30 9.81
C THR A 140 -6.56 -26.00 10.44
N ARG A 141 -6.75 -26.29 11.73
CA ARG A 141 -7.99 -25.94 12.45
C ARG A 141 -8.24 -24.43 12.46
N LEU A 142 -7.20 -23.61 12.66
CA LEU A 142 -7.34 -22.16 12.59
C LEU A 142 -7.77 -21.71 11.18
N ALA A 143 -7.17 -22.27 10.14
CA ALA A 143 -7.53 -21.98 8.75
C ALA A 143 -9.00 -22.32 8.45
N GLU A 144 -9.46 -23.51 8.86
CA GLU A 144 -10.85 -23.96 8.70
C GLU A 144 -11.83 -23.07 9.49
N PHE A 145 -11.45 -22.65 10.69
CA PHE A 145 -12.26 -21.72 11.48
C PHE A 145 -12.41 -20.37 10.80
N CYS A 146 -11.32 -19.78 10.32
CA CYS A 146 -11.35 -18.50 9.59
C CYS A 146 -12.26 -18.58 8.35
N GLU A 147 -12.15 -19.64 7.55
CA GLU A 147 -12.98 -19.81 6.35
C GLU A 147 -14.47 -20.02 6.67
N SER A 148 -14.78 -20.90 7.62
CA SER A 148 -16.17 -21.19 7.99
C SER A 148 -16.90 -20.00 8.63
N THR A 149 -16.16 -19.05 9.18
CA THR A 149 -16.70 -17.83 9.82
C THR A 149 -16.57 -16.58 8.94
N GLY A 150 -15.92 -16.67 7.78
CA GLY A 150 -15.70 -15.54 6.88
C GLY A 150 -14.68 -14.52 7.40
N ILE A 151 -13.72 -14.93 8.23
CA ILE A 151 -12.61 -14.08 8.69
C ILE A 151 -11.48 -14.16 7.66
N ASP A 152 -11.33 -13.12 6.86
CA ASP A 152 -10.34 -13.02 5.78
C ASP A 152 -9.31 -11.89 5.97
N ASN A 153 -9.47 -11.05 6.99
CA ASN A 153 -8.54 -9.98 7.32
C ASN A 153 -7.51 -10.40 8.38
N ILE A 154 -6.22 -10.27 8.04
CA ILE A 154 -5.13 -10.56 8.99
C ILE A 154 -5.14 -9.62 10.21
N GLU A 155 -5.59 -8.37 10.03
CA GLU A 155 -5.63 -7.38 11.10
C GLU A 155 -6.56 -7.83 12.23
N ASP A 156 -7.70 -8.41 11.88
CA ASP A 156 -8.68 -8.91 12.84
C ASP A 156 -8.12 -10.11 13.61
N LEU A 157 -7.48 -11.05 12.89
CA LEU A 157 -6.84 -12.22 13.49
C LEU A 157 -5.73 -11.82 14.49
N LEU A 158 -4.82 -10.93 14.08
CA LEU A 158 -3.70 -10.52 14.94
C LEU A 158 -4.17 -9.65 16.11
N THR A 159 -5.21 -8.83 15.92
CA THR A 159 -5.82 -8.06 17.01
C THR A 159 -6.46 -8.97 18.04
N ALA A 160 -7.23 -9.97 17.58
CA ALA A 160 -7.82 -10.97 18.47
C ALA A 160 -6.75 -11.76 19.23
N ALA A 161 -5.65 -12.12 18.55
CA ALA A 161 -4.52 -12.79 19.16
C ALA A 161 -3.87 -11.93 20.26
N GLN A 162 -3.57 -10.66 19.97
CA GLN A 162 -2.93 -9.79 20.94
C GLN A 162 -3.82 -9.51 22.17
N ILE A 163 -5.12 -9.27 21.96
CA ILE A 163 -6.08 -9.10 23.05
C ILE A 163 -6.14 -10.38 23.90
N SER A 164 -6.17 -11.55 23.26
CA SER A 164 -6.17 -12.85 23.95
C SER A 164 -4.91 -13.06 24.79
N GLU A 165 -3.72 -12.72 24.27
CA GLU A 165 -2.46 -12.76 25.00
C GLU A 165 -2.49 -11.83 26.23
N PHE A 166 -2.97 -10.60 26.04
CA PHE A 166 -3.08 -9.62 27.11
C PHE A 166 -4.06 -10.06 28.21
N CYS A 167 -5.23 -10.58 27.83
CA CYS A 167 -6.22 -11.14 28.74
C CYS A 167 -5.68 -12.35 29.50
N GLY A 168 -4.97 -13.25 28.81
CA GLY A 168 -4.38 -14.45 29.40
C GLY A 168 -3.34 -14.14 30.48
N ARG A 169 -2.60 -13.03 30.32
CA ARG A 169 -1.64 -12.55 31.33
C ARG A 169 -2.28 -11.77 32.48
N ASN A 170 -3.49 -11.26 32.30
CA ASN A 170 -4.14 -10.34 33.25
C ASN A 170 -5.55 -10.84 33.66
N PRO A 171 -5.66 -11.74 34.66
CA PRO A 171 -6.94 -12.33 35.06
C PRO A 171 -8.01 -11.30 35.50
N THR A 172 -7.60 -10.15 36.03
CA THR A 172 -8.53 -9.07 36.40
C THR A 172 -9.14 -8.40 35.17
N ILE A 173 -8.34 -8.20 34.12
CA ILE A 173 -8.81 -7.62 32.86
C ILE A 173 -9.74 -8.60 32.16
N MET A 174 -9.40 -9.89 32.14
CA MET A 174 -10.29 -10.93 31.61
C MET A 174 -11.66 -10.91 32.30
N ARG A 175 -11.70 -10.83 33.65
CA ARG A 175 -12.96 -10.73 34.40
C ARG A 175 -13.78 -9.47 34.06
N LEU A 176 -13.11 -8.34 33.83
CA LEU A 176 -13.78 -7.10 33.43
C LEU A 176 -14.35 -7.22 32.01
N ILE A 177 -13.60 -7.79 31.07
CA ILE A 177 -14.06 -8.05 29.71
C ILE A 177 -15.25 -9.00 29.72
N GLU A 178 -15.18 -10.09 30.51
CA GLU A 178 -16.30 -11.02 30.69
C GLU A 178 -17.55 -10.30 31.20
N PHE A 179 -17.42 -9.46 32.23
CA PHE A 179 -18.53 -8.67 32.77
C PHE A 179 -19.13 -7.70 31.73
N LEU A 180 -18.31 -7.07 30.90
CA LEU A 180 -18.75 -6.11 29.89
C LEU A 180 -19.41 -6.78 28.68
N LEU A 181 -18.86 -7.90 28.21
CA LEU A 181 -19.35 -8.61 27.03
C LEU A 181 -20.53 -9.54 27.35
N PHE A 182 -20.51 -10.14 28.53
CA PHE A 182 -21.52 -11.09 28.99
C PHE A 182 -22.18 -10.52 30.25
N ARG A 183 -22.93 -9.41 30.10
CA ARG A 183 -23.78 -8.90 31.18
C ARG A 183 -24.69 -10.04 31.64
N GLU A 184 -24.65 -10.38 32.92
CA GLU A 184 -25.46 -11.45 33.50
C GLU A 184 -26.94 -11.13 33.29
N ASP A 185 -27.60 -11.83 32.34
CA ASP A 185 -29.05 -12.04 32.41
C ASP A 185 -29.28 -12.91 33.64
N HIS A 186 -29.62 -12.26 34.76
CA HIS A 186 -29.89 -12.87 36.06
C HIS A 186 -31.17 -13.74 36.10
N SER A 187 -31.64 -14.24 34.97
CA SER A 187 -32.80 -15.13 34.86
C SER A 187 -32.43 -16.42 34.13
N ASP A 188 -31.52 -17.21 34.70
CA ASP A 188 -31.91 -18.58 35.04
C ASP A 188 -30.88 -19.29 35.92
N VAL A 189 -31.43 -19.87 36.96
CA VAL A 189 -30.75 -20.48 38.08
C VAL A 189 -30.19 -21.84 37.66
N GLY A 190 -28.87 -21.97 37.76
CA GLY A 190 -28.22 -23.22 38.15
C GLY A 190 -28.14 -24.31 37.08
N PHE A 191 -27.21 -24.18 36.12
CA PHE A 191 -26.45 -25.35 35.61
C PHE A 191 -25.23 -24.98 34.72
N ARG A 192 -24.96 -23.70 34.44
CA ARG A 192 -23.80 -23.26 33.62
C ARG A 192 -22.66 -22.60 34.39
N ARG A 193 -22.49 -22.90 35.68
CA ARG A 193 -21.25 -22.55 36.42
C ARG A 193 -20.07 -23.48 36.10
N SER A 194 -20.28 -24.50 35.27
CA SER A 194 -19.24 -25.45 34.84
C SER A 194 -18.76 -25.07 33.44
N ARG A 195 -17.44 -24.89 33.28
CA ARG A 195 -16.73 -24.21 32.19
C ARG A 195 -16.72 -22.67 32.25
N ARG A 196 -16.32 -22.12 33.40
CA ARG A 196 -15.48 -20.91 33.33
C ARG A 196 -14.24 -21.32 32.53
N ALA A 197 -14.06 -20.75 31.35
CA ALA A 197 -12.82 -20.88 30.60
C ALA A 197 -11.73 -20.21 31.45
N SER A 198 -11.12 -20.96 32.37
CA SER A 198 -9.76 -20.65 32.76
C SER A 198 -9.01 -20.60 31.44
N VAL A 199 -8.56 -19.41 31.04
CA VAL A 199 -7.61 -19.28 29.93
C VAL A 199 -6.46 -20.20 30.31
N ASP A 200 -6.42 -21.36 29.67
CA ASP A 200 -5.44 -22.38 29.98
C ASP A 200 -4.10 -21.82 29.54
N VAL A 201 -3.07 -21.98 30.37
CA VAL A 201 -1.71 -21.59 30.02
C VAL A 201 -1.30 -22.24 28.69
N SER A 202 -1.86 -23.42 28.39
CA SER A 202 -1.76 -24.09 27.09
C SER A 202 -2.31 -23.27 25.93
N SER A 203 -3.42 -22.55 26.10
CA SER A 203 -4.07 -21.75 25.05
C SER A 203 -3.29 -20.48 24.73
N VAL A 204 -2.64 -19.88 25.74
CA VAL A 204 -1.74 -18.74 25.53
C VAL A 204 -0.46 -19.19 24.83
N ALA A 205 0.14 -20.31 25.27
CA ALA A 205 1.32 -20.88 24.63
C ALA A 205 1.04 -21.25 23.16
N PHE A 206 -0.09 -21.90 22.89
CA PHE A 206 -0.58 -22.21 21.54
C PHE A 206 -0.66 -20.96 20.65
N LEU A 207 -1.21 -19.87 21.19
CA LEU A 207 -1.37 -18.63 20.45
C LEU A 207 -0.02 -18.00 20.11
N GLN A 208 0.92 -18.02 21.05
CA GLN A 208 2.28 -17.52 20.83
C GLN A 208 3.02 -18.35 19.78
N ASP A 209 2.91 -19.68 19.84
CA ASP A 209 3.50 -20.58 18.85
C ASP A 209 2.88 -20.35 17.46
N THR A 210 1.57 -20.17 17.40
CA THR A 210 0.84 -19.88 16.15
C THR A 210 1.29 -18.54 15.56
N LEU A 211 1.35 -17.48 16.36
CA LEU A 211 1.85 -16.17 15.91
C LEU A 211 3.29 -16.28 15.40
N GLN A 212 4.15 -17.00 16.11
CA GLN A 212 5.54 -17.20 15.70
C GLN A 212 5.66 -17.95 14.36
N VAL A 213 4.82 -18.97 14.14
CA VAL A 213 4.75 -19.68 12.85
C VAL A 213 4.28 -18.73 11.74
N LEU A 214 3.22 -17.95 11.98
CA LEU A 214 2.71 -16.96 11.02
C LEU A 214 3.77 -15.91 10.68
N PHE A 215 4.51 -15.39 11.66
CA PHE A 215 5.63 -14.47 11.43
C PHE A 215 6.78 -15.12 10.65
N GLY A 216 7.10 -16.40 10.92
CA GLY A 216 8.10 -17.13 10.15
C GLY A 216 7.69 -17.32 8.69
N LEU A 217 6.41 -17.63 8.43
CA LEU A 217 5.86 -17.72 7.08
C LEU A 217 5.86 -16.37 6.36
N LEU A 218 5.46 -15.30 7.08
CA LEU A 218 5.48 -13.94 6.55
C LEU A 218 6.89 -13.48 6.20
N SER A 219 7.84 -13.70 7.11
CA SER A 219 9.25 -13.33 6.91
C SER A 219 9.86 -14.10 5.73
N SER A 220 9.60 -15.40 5.62
CA SER A 220 10.11 -16.21 4.49
C SER A 220 9.52 -15.80 3.14
N ARG A 221 8.31 -15.23 3.10
CA ARG A 221 7.74 -14.65 1.87
C ARG A 221 8.44 -13.36 1.46
N MET A 222 8.78 -12.50 2.42
CA MET A 222 9.28 -11.15 2.16
C MET A 222 10.80 -11.07 2.08
N LEU A 223 11.53 -11.97 2.75
CA LEU A 223 12.99 -11.98 2.79
C LEU A 223 13.64 -12.08 1.40
N PRO A 224 13.26 -13.01 0.50
CA PRO A 224 13.90 -13.12 -0.81
C PRO A 224 13.35 -12.10 -1.83
N ALA A 225 12.48 -11.18 -1.43
CA ALA A 225 11.84 -10.25 -2.36
C ALA A 225 12.85 -9.23 -2.91
N GLU A 226 12.86 -9.10 -4.23
CA GLU A 226 13.73 -8.17 -4.95
C GLU A 226 13.03 -6.83 -5.18
N PRO A 227 13.78 -5.71 -5.27
CA PRO A 227 13.19 -4.43 -5.65
C PRO A 227 12.61 -4.44 -7.05
N ASN A 228 11.35 -3.99 -7.18
CA ASN A 228 10.76 -3.69 -8.48
C ASN A 228 11.18 -2.32 -9.06
N GLU A 229 10.82 -2.07 -10.31
CA GLU A 229 11.12 -0.83 -11.04
C GLU A 229 10.65 0.45 -10.34
N GLY A 230 9.60 0.37 -9.51
CA GLY A 230 9.16 1.50 -8.69
C GLY A 230 10.20 1.86 -7.63
N HIS A 231 10.74 0.86 -6.92
CA HIS A 231 11.82 1.07 -5.96
C HIS A 231 13.09 1.57 -6.65
N ILE A 232 13.45 0.98 -7.80
CA ILE A 232 14.62 1.39 -8.58
C ILE A 232 14.48 2.84 -9.06
N ALA A 233 13.28 3.26 -9.48
CA ALA A 233 13.05 4.65 -9.87
C ALA A 233 13.19 5.63 -8.70
N ILE A 234 12.67 5.28 -7.52
CA ILE A 234 12.88 6.09 -6.30
C ILE A 234 14.36 6.17 -5.97
N ALA A 235 15.09 5.05 -6.00
CA ALA A 235 16.51 5.01 -5.69
C ALA A 235 17.35 5.83 -6.69
N ASN A 236 17.04 5.78 -7.99
CA ASN A 236 17.68 6.65 -8.98
C ASN A 236 17.38 8.13 -8.73
N TYR A 237 16.12 8.48 -8.42
CA TYR A 237 15.73 9.85 -8.09
C TYR A 237 16.49 10.36 -6.85
N ALA A 238 16.58 9.52 -5.82
CA ALA A 238 17.33 9.74 -4.60
C ALA A 238 18.84 9.93 -4.84
N ARG A 239 19.44 9.14 -5.74
CA ARG A 239 20.85 9.30 -6.12
C ARG A 239 21.12 10.69 -6.70
N ASP A 240 20.22 11.16 -7.55
CA ASP A 240 20.39 12.42 -8.26
C ASP A 240 19.99 13.62 -7.37
N ARG A 241 19.32 13.37 -6.23
CA ARG A 241 18.79 14.38 -5.29
C ARG A 241 18.97 14.00 -3.82
N GLY A 242 20.01 14.55 -3.19
CA GLY A 242 20.34 14.29 -1.78
C GLY A 242 19.35 14.84 -0.74
N ASP A 243 18.30 15.58 -1.15
CA ASP A 243 17.23 16.08 -0.28
C ASP A 243 15.96 15.19 -0.30
N THR A 244 16.02 14.06 -1.00
CA THR A 244 14.92 13.09 -1.09
C THR A 244 14.63 12.49 0.28
N ARG A 245 13.33 12.42 0.65
CA ARG A 245 12.87 11.84 1.91
C ARG A 245 12.03 10.60 1.63
N ILE A 246 12.28 9.50 2.34
CA ILE A 246 11.59 8.23 2.13
C ILE A 246 11.02 7.74 3.45
N VAL A 247 9.69 7.66 3.52
CA VAL A 247 8.93 7.06 4.62
C VAL A 247 8.25 5.81 4.10
N THR A 248 8.35 4.70 4.82
CA THR A 248 7.68 3.45 4.46
C THR A 248 7.06 2.76 5.67
N THR A 249 5.95 2.08 5.43
CA THR A 249 5.30 1.18 6.39
C THR A 249 5.63 -0.29 6.16
N ASN A 250 6.46 -0.59 5.16
CA ASN A 250 6.76 -1.95 4.73
C ASN A 250 7.87 -2.57 5.57
N TYR A 251 7.68 -3.83 5.98
CA TYR A 251 8.69 -4.60 6.71
C TYR A 251 9.83 -5.08 5.81
N ASP A 252 9.49 -5.34 4.54
CA ASP A 252 10.42 -5.81 3.53
C ASP A 252 11.60 -4.85 3.34
N CYS A 253 12.61 -5.33 2.64
CA CYS A 253 13.84 -4.58 2.40
C CYS A 253 14.03 -4.20 0.93
N CYS A 254 12.96 -4.15 0.13
CA CYS A 254 13.06 -3.84 -1.29
C CYS A 254 13.66 -2.43 -1.49
N MET A 255 13.24 -1.43 -0.73
CA MET A 255 13.80 -0.08 -0.83
C MET A 255 15.28 -0.02 -0.40
N ASP A 256 15.65 -0.77 0.63
CA ASP A 256 17.01 -0.87 1.17
C ASP A 256 17.94 -1.49 0.14
N LEU A 257 17.51 -2.59 -0.48
CA LEU A 257 18.22 -3.27 -1.56
C LEU A 257 18.33 -2.38 -2.80
N ALA A 258 17.30 -1.63 -3.15
CA ALA A 258 17.32 -0.68 -4.28
C ALA A 258 18.30 0.49 -4.06
N LEU A 259 18.36 1.04 -2.85
CA LEU A 259 19.33 2.09 -2.50
C LEU A 259 20.76 1.53 -2.50
N SER A 260 20.96 0.37 -1.87
CA SER A 260 22.26 -0.31 -1.81
C SER A 260 22.78 -0.68 -3.21
N SER A 261 21.94 -1.22 -4.10
CA SER A 261 22.35 -1.64 -5.44
C SER A 261 22.82 -0.48 -6.33
N LEU A 262 22.29 0.73 -6.09
CA LEU A 262 22.71 1.95 -6.77
C LEU A 262 23.76 2.75 -5.99
N SER A 263 24.32 2.18 -4.91
CA SER A 263 25.28 2.84 -4.01
C SER A 263 24.80 4.19 -3.47
N VAL A 264 23.49 4.33 -3.27
CA VAL A 264 22.89 5.52 -2.68
C VAL A 264 23.05 5.44 -1.17
N PRO A 265 23.77 6.38 -0.53
CA PRO A 265 23.96 6.36 0.90
C PRO A 265 22.65 6.68 1.62
N TYR A 266 22.24 5.81 2.52
CA TYR A 266 21.08 6.00 3.37
C TYR A 266 21.38 5.61 4.82
N ARG A 267 20.54 6.09 5.73
CA ARG A 267 20.54 5.69 7.13
C ARG A 267 19.12 5.50 7.62
N TYR A 268 18.96 4.65 8.63
CA TYR A 268 17.75 4.67 9.43
C TYR A 268 17.94 5.68 10.57
N PRO A 269 16.94 6.54 10.86
CA PRO A 269 16.98 7.49 11.97
C PRO A 269 16.69 6.78 13.31
N LEU A 270 17.51 5.78 13.62
CA LEU A 270 17.38 4.91 14.78
C LEU A 270 18.76 4.57 15.36
N ASP A 271 18.85 4.50 16.68
CA ASP A 271 20.09 4.12 17.37
C ASP A 271 20.24 2.60 17.42
N PHE A 272 21.24 2.07 16.71
CA PHE A 272 21.59 0.66 16.75
C PHE A 272 22.76 0.40 17.71
N ALA A 273 22.59 -0.58 18.59
CA ALA A 273 23.65 -0.99 19.53
C ALA A 273 24.88 -1.56 18.82
N ASN A 274 24.74 -2.02 17.58
CA ASN A 274 25.84 -2.51 16.74
C ASN A 274 26.26 -1.50 15.64
N SER A 275 26.15 -0.20 15.91
CA SER A 275 26.48 0.90 14.99
C SER A 275 27.90 0.86 14.40
N GLN A 276 28.86 0.22 15.06
CA GLN A 276 30.22 0.02 14.50
C GLN A 276 30.26 -0.86 13.24
N HIS A 277 29.19 -1.62 12.98
CA HIS A 277 29.02 -2.45 11.78
C HIS A 277 28.12 -1.78 10.73
N VAL A 278 27.60 -0.59 11.01
CA VAL A 278 26.88 0.21 10.02
C VAL A 278 27.93 0.90 9.15
N PRO A 279 27.86 0.79 7.80
CA PRO A 279 28.79 1.47 6.92
C PRO A 279 28.85 2.96 7.25
N PRO A 280 30.04 3.59 7.25
CA PRO A 280 30.14 5.03 7.48
C PRO A 280 29.26 5.75 6.47
N SER A 281 28.30 6.54 6.96
CA SER A 281 27.44 7.36 6.12
C SER A 281 28.30 8.33 5.32
N SER A 282 28.00 8.48 4.02
CA SER A 282 28.53 9.59 3.23
C SER A 282 28.16 10.93 3.87
N ASP A 283 28.74 12.01 3.35
CA ASP A 283 28.16 13.33 3.58
C ASP A 283 26.70 13.32 3.09
N ASN A 284 25.78 13.65 4.00
CA ASN A 284 24.34 13.79 3.77
C ASN A 284 23.61 12.51 3.25
N PRO A 285 23.50 11.44 4.06
CA PRO A 285 22.75 10.24 3.68
C PRO A 285 21.24 10.50 3.67
N ILE A 286 20.52 9.76 2.84
CA ILE A 286 19.05 9.79 2.80
C ILE A 286 18.49 9.14 4.06
N ASN A 287 17.51 9.80 4.70
CA ASN A 287 16.77 9.19 5.79
C ASN A 287 15.73 8.22 5.19
N LEU A 288 15.91 6.92 5.47
CA LEU A 288 14.93 5.87 5.20
C LEU A 288 14.17 5.57 6.50
N VAL A 289 12.96 6.11 6.62
CA VAL A 289 12.13 5.99 7.83
C VAL A 289 11.19 4.79 7.68
N LYS A 290 11.40 3.73 8.47
CA LYS A 290 10.51 2.55 8.49
C LYS A 290 9.62 2.53 9.72
N LEU A 291 8.41 3.07 9.60
CA LEU A 291 7.52 3.33 10.74
C LEU A 291 7.05 2.08 11.48
N HIS A 292 6.98 0.93 10.80
CA HIS A 292 6.50 -0.33 11.38
C HIS A 292 7.62 -1.33 11.62
N GLY A 293 8.88 -0.87 11.62
CA GLY A 293 10.04 -1.74 11.77
C GLY A 293 10.51 -2.37 10.46
N SER A 294 11.42 -3.33 10.55
CA SER A 294 11.98 -3.99 9.37
C SER A 294 12.47 -5.42 9.64
N LEU A 295 12.49 -6.26 8.61
CA LEU A 295 13.04 -7.61 8.67
C LEU A 295 14.51 -7.64 9.10
N ASN A 296 15.27 -6.58 8.83
CA ASN A 296 16.66 -6.51 9.23
C ASN A 296 16.88 -5.87 10.62
N TRP A 297 15.81 -5.64 11.40
CA TRP A 297 15.89 -5.04 12.74
C TRP A 297 15.46 -6.03 13.82
N PHE A 298 16.17 -6.04 14.93
CA PHE A 298 15.95 -6.93 16.05
C PHE A 298 15.96 -6.18 17.37
N TYR A 299 14.93 -6.37 18.17
CA TYR A 299 14.76 -5.70 19.47
C TYR A 299 14.88 -6.71 20.61
N CYS A 300 15.60 -6.31 21.66
CA CYS A 300 15.64 -7.06 22.92
C CYS A 300 14.72 -6.42 23.95
N GLU A 301 13.69 -7.15 24.39
CA GLU A 301 12.73 -6.65 25.39
C GLU A 301 13.38 -6.41 26.77
N THR A 302 14.52 -7.04 27.07
CA THR A 302 15.21 -6.93 28.36
C THR A 302 16.09 -5.69 28.47
N CYS A 303 16.98 -5.44 27.49
CA CYS A 303 17.88 -4.28 27.50
C CYS A 303 17.40 -3.12 26.63
N GLN A 304 16.29 -3.30 25.90
CA GLN A 304 15.70 -2.31 24.99
C GLN A 304 16.60 -1.88 23.82
N GLU A 305 17.69 -2.61 23.57
CA GLU A 305 18.59 -2.34 22.45
C GLU A 305 18.01 -2.85 21.13
N VAL A 306 18.17 -2.05 20.08
CA VAL A 306 17.90 -2.44 18.69
C VAL A 306 19.20 -2.85 18.01
N HIS A 307 19.16 -3.95 17.28
CA HIS A 307 20.22 -4.44 16.43
C HIS A 307 19.79 -4.44 14.98
N TRP A 308 20.73 -4.09 14.11
CA TRP A 308 20.59 -4.19 12.67
C TRP A 308 21.38 -5.39 12.12
N ILE A 309 20.90 -6.04 11.08
CA ILE A 309 21.66 -7.03 10.30
C ILE A 309 21.79 -6.59 8.85
N ASP A 310 22.90 -6.98 8.21
CA ASP A 310 23.08 -6.75 6.78
C ASP A 310 22.08 -7.62 5.99
N ILE A 311 21.08 -6.97 5.41
CA ILE A 311 20.03 -7.67 4.68
C ILE A 311 20.54 -8.32 3.41
N GLN A 312 21.48 -7.69 2.70
CA GLN A 312 21.97 -8.23 1.44
C GLN A 312 22.67 -9.57 1.69
N LYS A 313 23.61 -9.57 2.66
CA LYS A 313 24.27 -10.80 3.09
C LYS A 313 23.28 -11.84 3.60
N THR A 314 22.28 -11.42 4.37
CA THR A 314 21.26 -12.33 4.92
C THR A 314 20.43 -13.00 3.83
N VAL A 315 20.04 -12.25 2.78
CA VAL A 315 19.30 -12.78 1.63
C VAL A 315 20.18 -13.73 0.82
N GLU A 316 21.43 -13.37 0.57
CA GLU A 316 22.41 -14.25 -0.10
C GLU A 316 22.60 -15.56 0.69
N ASP A 317 22.83 -15.47 2.00
CA ASP A 317 23.02 -16.66 2.84
C ASP A 317 21.75 -17.51 2.94
N TYR A 318 20.56 -16.90 2.90
CA TYR A 318 19.28 -17.60 2.91
C TYR A 318 19.00 -18.31 1.58
N ASN A 319 19.21 -17.63 0.45
CA ASN A 319 18.97 -18.20 -0.88
C ASN A 319 19.94 -19.34 -1.22
N ASP A 320 21.19 -19.25 -0.74
CA ASP A 320 22.21 -20.28 -0.92
C ASP A 320 22.15 -21.41 0.13
N ASP A 321 21.16 -21.39 1.03
CA ASP A 321 21.03 -22.32 2.17
C ASP A 321 22.30 -22.39 3.05
N ARG A 322 23.05 -21.28 3.14
CA ARG A 322 24.26 -21.15 3.96
C ARG A 322 23.94 -20.81 5.42
N ALA A 323 22.85 -20.09 5.66
CA ALA A 323 22.39 -19.77 7.00
C ALA A 323 20.86 -19.64 7.06
N LEU A 324 20.31 -19.97 8.23
CA LEU A 324 18.89 -19.78 8.53
C LEU A 324 18.61 -18.31 8.88
N TYR A 325 17.44 -17.83 8.48
CA TYR A 325 16.95 -16.52 8.93
C TYR A 325 16.50 -16.59 10.39
N PRO A 326 17.07 -15.77 11.31
CA PRO A 326 16.75 -15.83 12.71
C PRO A 326 15.42 -15.11 12.98
N VAL A 327 14.34 -15.85 13.26
CA VAL A 327 13.08 -15.23 13.74
C VAL A 327 13.20 -14.82 15.21
N ILE A 328 13.97 -15.58 15.99
CA ILE A 328 14.29 -15.33 17.41
C ILE A 328 15.79 -15.57 17.61
N GLY A 329 16.43 -14.70 18.37
CA GLY A 329 17.83 -14.82 18.77
C GLY A 329 18.05 -14.58 20.26
N VAL A 330 19.30 -14.74 20.68
CA VAL A 330 19.76 -14.42 22.04
C VAL A 330 20.53 -13.11 22.02
N CYS A 331 20.18 -12.20 22.93
CA CYS A 331 20.87 -10.92 23.08
C CYS A 331 22.27 -11.15 23.67
N ARG A 332 23.32 -10.69 22.98
CA ARG A 332 24.69 -10.81 23.47
C ARG A 332 24.97 -9.95 24.70
N THR A 333 24.30 -8.81 24.84
CA THR A 333 24.53 -7.85 25.93
C THR A 333 24.00 -8.36 27.26
N CYS A 334 22.77 -8.91 27.29
CA CYS A 334 22.08 -9.28 28.52
C CYS A 334 21.62 -10.75 28.60
N GLY A 335 21.81 -11.55 27.55
CA GLY A 335 21.31 -12.93 27.48
C GLY A 335 19.79 -13.06 27.26
N GLY A 336 19.06 -11.96 27.22
CA GLY A 336 17.61 -11.94 27.00
C GLY A 336 17.19 -12.37 25.59
N GLN A 337 15.90 -12.60 25.41
CA GLN A 337 15.35 -12.93 24.09
C GLN A 337 15.38 -11.70 23.18
N ARG A 338 15.75 -11.92 21.92
CA ARG A 338 15.74 -10.92 20.85
C ARG A 338 14.81 -11.38 19.74
N ARG A 339 13.93 -10.50 19.26
CA ARG A 339 12.91 -10.79 18.24
C ARG A 339 12.99 -9.73 17.15
N GLY A 340 12.44 -10.02 15.96
CA GLY A 340 12.29 -9.01 14.92
C GLY A 340 11.53 -7.80 15.47
N LEU A 341 12.05 -6.59 15.21
CA LEU A 341 11.38 -5.35 15.56
C LEU A 341 10.39 -5.01 14.45
N LEU A 342 9.18 -5.56 14.56
CA LEU A 342 8.08 -5.38 13.63
C LEU A 342 6.82 -4.98 14.41
N VAL A 343 6.10 -3.97 13.94
CA VAL A 343 4.77 -3.61 14.45
C VAL A 343 3.76 -4.40 13.63
N PRO A 344 3.06 -5.41 14.16
CA PRO A 344 2.12 -6.20 13.36
C PRO A 344 0.98 -5.36 12.77
N PRO A 345 0.38 -5.80 11.64
CA PRO A 345 -0.84 -5.18 11.13
C PRO A 345 -1.99 -5.53 12.07
N LEU A 346 -2.37 -4.57 12.92
CA LEU A 346 -3.44 -4.70 13.90
C LEU A 346 -4.54 -3.69 13.55
N ALA A 347 -5.81 -4.09 13.69
CA ALA A 347 -6.94 -3.19 13.52
C ALA A 347 -6.89 -2.01 14.51
N MET A 348 -6.31 -2.24 15.69
CA MET A 348 -5.95 -1.20 16.64
C MET A 348 -4.51 -1.38 17.13
N LYS A 349 -3.66 -0.40 16.83
CA LYS A 349 -2.28 -0.37 17.33
C LYS A 349 -2.26 0.14 18.75
N PHE A 350 -1.75 -0.68 19.65
CA PHE A 350 -1.31 -0.25 20.98
C PHE A 350 0.11 0.32 20.85
N ASP A 351 0.59 1.18 21.76
CA ASP A 351 1.98 1.67 21.74
C ASP A 351 2.95 0.49 21.94
N VAL A 352 3.28 -0.22 20.85
CA VAL A 352 3.95 -1.54 20.92
C VAL A 352 5.47 -1.47 20.80
N ALA A 353 6.08 -0.32 20.51
CA ALA A 353 7.53 -0.24 20.37
C ALA A 353 8.10 1.16 20.65
N PRO A 354 8.45 1.47 21.91
CA PRO A 354 9.09 2.75 22.27
C PRO A 354 10.33 3.08 21.43
N ALA A 355 11.06 2.04 20.98
CA ALA A 355 12.21 2.18 20.11
C ALA A 355 11.89 2.85 18.77
N LEU A 356 10.64 2.81 18.29
CA LEU A 356 10.24 3.42 17.01
C LEU A 356 9.80 4.89 17.15
N ASN A 357 9.69 5.43 18.36
CA ASN A 357 9.26 6.82 18.58
C ASN A 357 10.10 7.86 17.79
N PRO A 358 11.45 7.75 17.72
CA PRO A 358 12.25 8.68 16.91
C PRO A 358 11.85 8.69 15.43
N LEU A 359 11.40 7.54 14.89
CA LEU A 359 10.96 7.43 13.50
C LEU A 359 9.64 8.16 13.25
N ILE A 360 8.76 8.23 14.26
CA ILE A 360 7.51 8.99 14.17
C ILE A 360 7.82 10.48 14.08
N GLU A 361 8.74 10.98 14.91
CA GLU A 361 9.18 12.37 14.88
C GLU A 361 9.86 12.73 13.55
N GLU A 362 10.78 11.87 13.09
CA GLU A 362 11.47 12.04 11.81
C GLU A 362 10.49 11.99 10.63
N SER A 363 9.48 11.13 10.67
CA SER A 363 8.43 11.06 9.64
C SER A 363 7.60 12.34 9.60
N ALA A 364 7.19 12.86 10.76
CA ALA A 364 6.47 14.12 10.84
C ALA A 364 7.29 15.30 10.26
N SER A 365 8.59 15.35 10.57
CA SER A 365 9.53 16.31 10.00
C SER A 365 9.64 16.16 8.49
N SER A 366 9.72 14.91 8.00
CA SER A 366 9.88 14.61 6.58
C SER A 366 8.71 15.07 5.72
N PHE A 367 7.48 15.04 6.27
CA PHE A 367 6.31 15.56 5.58
C PHE A 367 6.20 17.09 5.64
N GLY A 368 6.80 17.74 6.64
CA GLY A 368 6.55 19.16 6.93
C GLY A 368 7.19 20.15 5.96
N ASP A 369 8.26 19.77 5.25
CA ASP A 369 9.06 20.65 4.39
C ASP A 369 9.22 20.11 2.97
N VAL A 370 8.09 19.81 2.33
CA VAL A 370 8.04 19.32 0.95
C VAL A 370 6.96 20.01 0.12
N ASP A 371 7.21 20.08 -1.18
CA ASP A 371 6.28 20.64 -2.15
C ASP A 371 5.31 19.55 -2.62
N LEU A 372 5.75 18.28 -2.60
CA LEU A 372 4.97 17.13 -3.04
C LEU A 372 5.17 15.92 -2.12
N ILE A 373 4.06 15.33 -1.67
CA ILE A 373 4.04 14.02 -1.00
C ILE A 373 3.60 12.97 -2.03
N VAL A 374 4.52 12.10 -2.43
CA VAL A 374 4.26 11.00 -3.38
C VAL A 374 3.91 9.74 -2.59
N VAL A 375 2.66 9.31 -2.69
CA VAL A 375 2.14 8.15 -1.97
C VAL A 375 2.06 6.97 -2.94
N VAL A 376 2.64 5.83 -2.58
CA VAL A 376 2.68 4.64 -3.44
C VAL A 376 2.11 3.44 -2.70
N GLY A 377 0.94 2.95 -3.14
CA GLY A 377 0.34 1.73 -2.60
C GLY A 377 0.02 1.75 -1.10
N PHE A 378 -0.24 2.92 -0.54
CA PHE A 378 -0.63 3.10 0.87
C PHE A 378 -2.14 3.27 0.99
N SER A 379 -2.77 2.42 1.80
CA SER A 379 -4.24 2.28 1.86
C SER A 379 -4.94 3.30 2.75
N PHE A 380 -4.19 4.09 3.54
CA PHE A 380 -4.73 4.98 4.56
C PHE A 380 -5.73 4.30 5.51
N ALA A 381 -5.45 3.05 5.90
CA ALA A 381 -6.25 2.28 6.84
C ALA A 381 -6.43 2.99 8.19
N ASP A 382 -7.48 2.63 8.94
CA ASP A 382 -7.76 3.24 10.25
C ASP A 382 -6.69 2.90 11.30
N ALA A 383 -6.06 1.72 11.17
CA ALA A 383 -4.89 1.33 11.95
C ALA A 383 -3.70 2.30 11.80
N ASP A 384 -3.62 3.04 10.68
CA ASP A 384 -2.55 3.99 10.35
C ASP A 384 -3.00 5.45 10.51
N LEU A 385 -3.94 5.71 11.42
CA LEU A 385 -4.48 7.04 11.66
C LEU A 385 -3.40 8.07 12.03
N TYR A 386 -2.34 7.65 12.73
CA TYR A 386 -1.24 8.55 13.12
C TYR A 386 -0.47 9.07 11.89
N ILE A 387 -0.22 8.25 10.87
CA ILE A 387 0.39 8.66 9.59
C ILE A 387 -0.51 9.66 8.89
N SER A 388 -1.80 9.32 8.79
CA SER A 388 -2.80 10.22 8.17
C SER A 388 -2.81 11.59 8.88
N ARG A 389 -2.68 11.63 10.21
CA ARG A 389 -2.62 12.87 10.99
C ARG A 389 -1.33 13.66 10.73
N MET A 390 -0.17 13.01 10.64
CA MET A 390 1.09 13.68 10.31
C MET A 390 1.02 14.34 8.92
N VAL A 391 0.51 13.62 7.93
CA VAL A 391 0.34 14.12 6.56
C VAL A 391 -0.70 15.26 6.51
N SER A 392 -1.85 15.11 7.20
CA SER A 392 -2.85 16.20 7.28
C SER A 392 -2.25 17.46 7.91
N LYS A 393 -1.47 17.33 8.99
CA LYS A 393 -0.82 18.46 9.67
C LYS A 393 0.19 19.15 8.76
N ALA A 394 0.99 18.40 8.00
CA ALA A 394 1.92 18.96 7.03
C ALA A 394 1.20 19.77 5.94
N MET A 395 0.14 19.21 5.36
CA MET A 395 -0.66 19.89 4.33
C MET A 395 -1.46 21.10 4.86
N GLN A 396 -1.80 21.12 6.15
CA GLN A 396 -2.37 22.30 6.81
C GLN A 396 -1.31 23.39 7.00
N ALA A 397 -0.10 23.03 7.40
CA ALA A 397 0.98 23.98 7.63
C ALA A 397 1.45 24.64 6.33
N ASN A 398 1.43 23.91 5.21
CA ASN A 398 1.78 24.44 3.89
C ASN A 398 0.62 24.22 2.88
N PRO A 399 -0.14 25.28 2.56
CA PRO A 399 -1.24 25.22 1.58
C PRO A 399 -0.82 24.81 0.16
N ASN A 400 0.46 24.98 -0.19
CA ASN A 400 0.98 24.65 -1.51
C ASN A 400 1.39 23.19 -1.65
N THR A 401 1.56 22.46 -0.53
CA THR A 401 1.92 21.05 -0.58
C THR A 401 0.79 20.26 -1.22
N LYS A 402 1.13 19.50 -2.28
CA LYS A 402 0.23 18.57 -2.96
C LYS A 402 0.52 17.13 -2.54
N MET A 403 -0.46 16.26 -2.70
CA MET A 403 -0.33 14.81 -2.55
C MET A 403 -0.58 14.16 -3.90
N LEU A 404 0.31 13.28 -4.34
CA LEU A 404 0.16 12.49 -5.56
C LEU A 404 0.12 11.00 -5.21
N ILE A 405 -1.01 10.35 -5.50
CA ILE A 405 -1.27 8.96 -5.12
C ILE A 405 -1.12 8.05 -6.34
N PHE A 406 -0.23 7.07 -6.23
CA PHE A 406 -0.09 5.94 -7.16
C PHE A 406 -0.76 4.71 -6.56
N ASP A 407 -1.91 4.33 -7.09
CA ASP A 407 -2.66 3.13 -6.67
C ASP A 407 -3.39 2.51 -7.86
N PRO A 408 -3.40 1.19 -8.02
CA PRO A 408 -4.17 0.54 -9.10
C PRO A 408 -5.69 0.66 -8.92
N MET A 409 -6.18 1.02 -7.73
CA MET A 409 -7.60 1.18 -7.43
C MET A 409 -7.98 2.66 -7.29
N ILE A 410 -8.75 3.15 -8.25
CA ILE A 410 -9.31 4.51 -8.28
C ILE A 410 -10.05 4.87 -6.98
N GLY A 411 -10.82 3.93 -6.43
CA GLY A 411 -11.64 4.17 -5.25
C GLY A 411 -10.85 4.54 -3.99
N VAL A 412 -9.54 4.27 -3.94
CA VAL A 412 -8.67 4.66 -2.81
C VAL A 412 -8.56 6.18 -2.73
N VAL A 413 -8.34 6.85 -3.87
CA VAL A 413 -8.13 8.30 -3.93
C VAL A 413 -9.36 9.06 -3.45
N GLN A 414 -10.55 8.62 -3.86
CA GLN A 414 -11.81 9.23 -3.44
C GLN A 414 -11.97 9.19 -1.91
N LYS A 415 -11.68 8.04 -1.29
CA LYS A 415 -11.70 7.89 0.17
C LYS A 415 -10.68 8.80 0.86
N VAL A 416 -9.50 8.96 0.27
CA VAL A 416 -8.46 9.86 0.80
C VAL A 416 -8.90 11.31 0.69
N ARG A 417 -9.47 11.74 -0.45
CA ARG A 417 -10.04 13.08 -0.63
C ARG A 417 -11.09 13.37 0.45
N GLU A 418 -12.07 12.49 0.62
CA GLU A 418 -13.09 12.61 1.67
C GLU A 418 -12.49 12.70 3.08
N LYS A 419 -11.56 11.81 3.41
CA LYS A 419 -10.89 11.76 4.72
C LYS A 419 -10.12 13.04 5.05
N PHE A 420 -9.48 13.66 4.05
CA PHE A 420 -8.68 14.86 4.23
C PHE A 420 -9.50 16.15 4.17
N SER A 421 -10.53 16.22 3.33
CA SER A 421 -11.46 17.38 3.27
C SER A 421 -12.17 17.64 4.59
N VAL A 422 -12.47 16.60 5.37
CA VAL A 422 -13.08 16.76 6.71
C VAL A 422 -12.09 17.32 7.73
N ARG A 423 -10.78 17.13 7.53
CA ARG A 423 -9.73 17.47 8.51
C ARG A 423 -9.05 18.80 8.24
N ILE A 424 -9.03 19.24 6.99
CA ILE A 424 -8.32 20.44 6.56
C ILE A 424 -9.38 21.49 6.15
N PRO A 425 -9.50 22.62 6.87
CA PRO A 425 -10.41 23.70 6.49
C PRO A 425 -10.04 24.25 5.11
N ASP A 426 -11.06 24.64 4.33
CA ASP A 426 -10.91 25.23 2.99
C ASP A 426 -10.05 24.40 2.02
N PHE A 427 -10.08 23.06 2.18
CA PHE A 427 -9.26 22.14 1.41
C PHE A 427 -9.90 21.79 0.07
N ASP A 428 -9.36 22.35 -1.00
CA ASP A 428 -9.65 21.87 -2.35
C ASP A 428 -8.93 20.52 -2.60
N SER A 429 -9.61 19.44 -2.22
CA SER A 429 -9.11 18.08 -2.40
C SER A 429 -8.90 17.68 -3.87
N SER A 430 -9.60 18.32 -4.82
CA SER A 430 -9.46 18.00 -6.25
C SER A 430 -8.14 18.51 -6.82
N SER A 431 -7.69 19.71 -6.44
CA SER A 431 -6.42 20.27 -6.92
C SER A 431 -5.20 19.91 -6.06
N ARG A 432 -5.43 19.52 -4.79
CA ARG A 432 -4.34 19.19 -3.85
C ARG A 432 -4.07 17.70 -3.69
N ILE A 433 -5.03 16.84 -3.99
CA ILE A 433 -4.85 15.38 -3.98
C ILE A 433 -5.07 14.87 -5.39
N LEU A 434 -3.96 14.53 -6.03
CA LEU A 434 -3.87 14.06 -7.40
C LEU A 434 -3.64 12.54 -7.41
N SER A 435 -4.00 11.93 -8.52
CA SER A 435 -3.95 10.48 -8.69
C SER A 435 -3.33 10.07 -10.02
N VAL A 436 -2.63 8.94 -9.97
CA VAL A 436 -2.21 8.17 -11.12
C VAL A 436 -2.60 6.71 -10.86
N CYS A 437 -3.61 6.26 -11.57
CA CYS A 437 -4.10 4.89 -11.53
C CYS A 437 -3.17 3.97 -12.31
N GLY A 438 -2.76 2.87 -11.66
CA GLY A 438 -2.04 1.79 -12.33
C GLY A 438 -0.94 1.17 -11.49
N ASP A 439 -0.22 0.25 -12.13
CA ASP A 439 0.93 -0.44 -11.56
C ASP A 439 2.09 0.53 -11.33
N CYS A 440 2.46 0.73 -10.06
CA CYS A 440 3.50 1.69 -9.67
C CYS A 440 4.88 1.36 -10.24
N SER A 441 5.16 0.09 -10.59
CA SER A 441 6.40 -0.28 -11.30
C SER A 441 6.50 0.34 -12.70
N LYS A 442 5.38 0.81 -13.26
CA LYS A 442 5.32 1.41 -14.60
C LYS A 442 5.00 2.90 -14.56
N THR A 443 4.09 3.30 -13.69
CA THR A 443 3.60 4.68 -13.62
C THR A 443 4.55 5.60 -12.88
N LEU A 444 5.18 5.14 -11.80
CA LEU A 444 6.10 5.95 -11.01
C LEU A 444 7.39 6.32 -11.78
N PRO A 445 8.08 5.40 -12.49
CA PRO A 445 9.23 5.77 -13.30
C PRO A 445 8.91 6.81 -14.38
N ARG A 446 7.72 6.71 -15.00
CA ARG A 446 7.24 7.68 -16.00
C ARG A 446 6.99 9.06 -15.40
N PHE A 447 6.48 9.11 -14.17
CA PHE A 447 6.36 10.38 -13.45
C PHE A 447 7.73 10.98 -13.17
N LEU A 448 8.62 10.24 -12.49
CA LEU A 448 9.92 10.76 -12.05
C LEU A 448 10.83 11.17 -13.21
N SER A 449 10.72 10.51 -14.37
CA SER A 449 11.43 10.91 -15.61
C SER A 449 10.84 12.15 -16.31
N GLY A 450 9.70 12.67 -15.86
CA GLY A 450 9.01 13.81 -16.49
C GLY A 450 8.22 13.46 -17.76
N ALA A 451 8.08 12.17 -18.09
CA ALA A 451 7.41 11.73 -19.32
C ALA A 451 5.94 12.18 -19.40
N TYR A 452 5.28 12.34 -18.25
CA TYR A 452 3.91 12.83 -18.20
C TYR A 452 3.74 14.26 -18.69
N ARG A 453 4.74 15.13 -18.47
CA ARG A 453 4.77 16.51 -18.97
C ARG A 453 5.10 16.59 -20.46
N GLN A 454 5.97 15.71 -20.95
CA GLN A 454 6.38 15.69 -22.36
C GLN A 454 5.26 15.22 -23.31
N SER A 455 4.39 14.31 -22.84
CA SER A 455 3.30 13.74 -23.65
C SER A 455 2.27 14.77 -24.16
N GLU A 456 2.04 15.87 -23.44
CA GLU A 456 1.15 16.97 -23.90
C GLU A 456 1.83 17.91 -24.89
N MET A 457 3.15 18.10 -24.79
CA MET A 457 3.91 18.92 -25.74
C MET A 457 3.97 18.29 -27.14
N THR A 458 3.96 16.96 -27.23
CA THR A 458 3.90 16.24 -28.52
C THR A 458 2.49 16.12 -29.09
N GLY A 459 1.45 16.13 -28.24
CA GLY A 459 0.04 16.02 -28.66
C GLY A 459 -0.57 17.30 -29.24
N SER A 460 0.09 18.45 -29.09
CA SER A 460 -0.39 19.75 -29.59
C SER A 460 0.22 20.20 -30.91
N ASN A 461 1.25 19.51 -31.43
CA ASN A 461 1.96 19.88 -32.66
C ASN A 461 2.04 18.76 -33.73
N GLY A 462 1.36 17.63 -33.53
CA GLY A 462 1.51 16.43 -34.38
C GLY A 462 0.58 16.30 -35.59
N ASP A 463 -0.59 16.95 -35.61
CA ASP A 463 -1.66 16.63 -36.59
C ASP A 463 -1.85 17.67 -37.71
N ALA A 464 -0.92 18.61 -37.90
CA ALA A 464 -1.06 19.65 -38.93
C ALA A 464 0.03 19.65 -40.03
N ALA A 465 1.02 18.76 -40.00
CA ALA A 465 2.19 18.89 -40.89
C ALA A 465 2.52 17.68 -41.78
N ALA A 466 1.73 16.59 -41.78
CA ALA A 466 2.15 15.34 -42.45
C ALA A 466 1.27 14.87 -43.64
N GLU A 467 0.43 15.72 -44.24
CA GLU A 467 -0.42 15.30 -45.38
C GLU A 467 -0.38 16.20 -46.63
N TYR A 468 0.68 17.01 -46.80
CA TYR A 468 0.94 17.78 -48.03
C TYR A 468 2.40 17.62 -48.51
N ALA A 469 2.87 16.39 -48.68
CA ALA A 469 4.18 16.15 -49.31
C ALA A 469 4.27 14.76 -49.96
N SER A 470 3.35 14.42 -50.86
CA SER A 470 3.54 13.27 -51.76
C SER A 470 2.69 13.34 -53.02
N VAL A 471 2.70 14.49 -53.72
CA VAL A 471 2.38 14.55 -55.15
C VAL A 471 3.30 15.58 -55.77
N GLU A 472 4.49 15.17 -56.19
CA GLU A 472 5.20 15.66 -57.39
C GLU A 472 6.62 15.10 -57.43
N THR A 473 7.07 14.80 -58.65
CA THR A 473 8.34 14.19 -59.06
C THR A 473 8.38 12.66 -58.93
N GLY A 474 8.55 11.86 -59.99
CA GLY A 474 8.78 12.14 -61.39
C GLY A 474 9.50 10.94 -62.03
N ALA A 475 9.12 10.63 -63.27
CA ALA A 475 9.89 9.98 -64.34
C ALA A 475 10.59 8.63 -64.08
#